data_AF-A0A8T4TD45-F1
#
_entry.id   AF-A0A8T4TD45-F1
#
_cell.length_a   1.000
_cell.length_b   1.000
_cell.length_c   1.000
_cell.angle_alpha   90.00
_cell.angle_beta   90.00
_cell.angle_gamma   90.00
#
_symmetry.space_group_name_H-M   'P 1'
#
loop_
_entity.id
_entity.type
_entity.pdbx_description
1 polymer ?
#
loop_
_entity_poly.entity_id
_entity_poly.type
_entity_poly.pdbx_seq_one_letter_code
_entity_poly.pdbx_strand_id
1 'polypeptide(L)'
;MKRAQGLPISTIIIAALGIMVLVVMAAIFSGQIGKFGRAASECPGRCYKASPPAENAGLFQTNDCNEFETELSGSYIPRGMPSTVQDPSGYRCDSCCIVSG
;
A
#
# COMPACT_ATOMS: atom_id res chain seq x y z
N MET A 1 51.58 -21.61 12.97
CA MET A 1 51.34 -21.17 11.57
C MET A 1 49.87 -20.80 11.43
N LYS A 2 49.53 -19.51 11.31
CA LYS A 2 48.14 -19.07 11.11
C LYS A 2 47.76 -19.30 9.65
N ARG A 3 46.85 -20.25 9.38
CA ARG A 3 46.31 -20.48 8.04
C ARG A 3 45.39 -19.32 7.68
N ALA A 4 45.94 -18.30 7.02
CA ALA A 4 45.13 -17.45 6.15
C ALA A 4 44.76 -18.28 4.91
N GLN A 5 43.88 -19.28 5.08
CA GLN A 5 43.18 -19.88 3.96
C GLN A 5 42.20 -18.81 3.48
N GLY A 6 42.59 -18.10 2.42
CA GLY A 6 41.70 -17.18 1.73
C GLY A 6 40.40 -17.92 1.38
N LEU A 7 39.27 -17.23 1.56
CA LEU A 7 37.97 -17.78 1.20
C LEU A 7 38.08 -18.27 -0.26
N PRO A 8 37.79 -19.55 -0.55
CA PRO A 8 38.02 -20.10 -1.87
C PRO A 8 37.24 -19.28 -2.91
N ILE A 9 37.87 -18.95 -4.03
CA ILE A 9 37.30 -18.02 -5.04
C ILE A 9 35.89 -18.45 -5.48
N SER A 10 35.64 -19.76 -5.52
CA SER A 10 34.30 -20.33 -5.76
C SER A 10 33.23 -19.83 -4.79
N THR A 11 33.54 -19.70 -3.50
CA THR A 11 32.59 -19.17 -2.50
C THR A 11 32.29 -17.69 -2.71
N ILE A 12 33.28 -16.90 -3.13
CA ILE A 12 33.10 -15.48 -3.47
C ILE A 12 32.17 -15.34 -4.69
N ILE A 13 32.37 -16.18 -5.71
CA ILE A 13 31.53 -16.20 -6.92
C ILE A 13 30.09 -16.58 -6.58
N ILE A 14 29.89 -17.63 -5.77
CA ILE A 14 28.55 -18.07 -5.36
C ILE A 14 27.85 -16.99 -4.54
N ALA A 15 28.56 -16.35 -3.60
CA ALA A 15 28.02 -15.26 -2.80
C ALA A 15 27.62 -14.05 -3.68
N ALA A 16 28.45 -13.69 -4.67
CA ALA A 16 28.14 -12.61 -5.60
C ALA A 16 26.91 -12.90 -6.46
N LEU A 17 26.79 -14.13 -6.99
CA LEU A 17 25.60 -14.55 -7.75
C LEU A 17 24.35 -14.56 -6.88
N GLY A 18 24.44 -15.05 -5.64
CA GLY A 18 23.32 -15.05 -4.70
C GLY A 18 22.84 -13.63 -4.36
N ILE A 19 23.76 -12.69 -4.11
CA ILE A 19 23.43 -11.29 -3.85
C ILE A 19 22.80 -10.65 -5.09
N MET A 20 23.33 -10.92 -6.29
CA MET A 20 22.77 -10.37 -7.53
C MET A 20 21.30 -10.78 -7.71
N VAL A 21 20.98 -12.06 -7.50
CA VAL A 21 19.61 -12.57 -7.59
C VAL A 21 18.70 -11.93 -6.53
N LEU A 22 19.20 -11.79 -5.29
CA LEU A 22 18.44 -11.14 -4.21
C LEU A 22 18.10 -9.68 -4.53
N VAL A 23 19.05 -8.92 -5.09
CA VAL A 23 18.81 -7.53 -5.50
C VAL A 23 17.75 -7.44 -6.60
N VAL A 24 17.81 -8.34 -7.60
CA VAL A 24 16.81 -8.38 -8.67
C VAL A 24 15.43 -8.73 -8.12
N MET A 25 15.32 -9.73 -7.25
CA MET A 25 14.06 -10.10 -6.60
C MET A 25 13.51 -8.94 -5.76
N ALA A 26 14.34 -8.30 -4.94
CA ALA A 26 13.93 -7.14 -4.14
C ALA A 26 13.45 -5.97 -5.00
N ALA A 27 14.09 -5.72 -6.15
CA ALA A 27 13.66 -4.67 -7.09
C ALA A 27 12.29 -4.96 -7.72
N ILE A 28 12.02 -6.22 -8.08
CA ILE A 28 10.72 -6.64 -8.64
C ILE A 28 9.61 -6.52 -7.58
N PHE A 29 9.86 -7.01 -6.37
CA PHE A 29 8.84 -7.02 -5.32
C PHE A 29 8.58 -5.62 -4.73
N SER A 30 9.60 -4.77 -4.60
CA SER A 30 9.43 -3.40 -4.07
C SER A 30 8.51 -2.53 -4.93
N GLY A 31 8.57 -2.66 -6.26
CA GLY A 31 7.68 -1.93 -7.17
C GLY A 31 6.21 -2.35 -7.07
N GLN A 32 5.92 -3.58 -6.65
CA GLN A 32 4.56 -4.08 -6.56
C GLN A 32 3.94 -3.92 -5.16
N ILE A 33 4.73 -4.00 -4.08
CA ILE A 33 4.23 -3.85 -2.70
C ILE A 33 3.47 -2.53 -2.50
N GLY A 34 3.97 -1.43 -3.07
CA GLY A 34 3.29 -0.13 -2.99
C GLY A 34 1.93 -0.09 -3.70
N LYS A 35 1.75 -0.88 -4.77
CA LYS A 35 0.47 -0.99 -5.48
C LYS A 35 -0.50 -1.95 -4.78
N PHE A 36 0.01 -3.06 -4.24
CA PHE A 36 -0.80 -4.02 -3.48
C PHE A 36 -1.37 -3.42 -2.20
N GLY A 37 -0.58 -2.65 -1.44
CA GLY A 37 -1.06 -2.00 -0.22
C GLY A 37 -2.19 -1.01 -0.49
N ARG A 38 -2.12 -0.28 -1.61
CA ARG A 38 -3.18 0.65 -2.03
C ARG A 38 -4.45 -0.07 -2.47
N ALA A 39 -4.32 -1.13 -3.27
CA ALA A 39 -5.49 -1.92 -3.70
C ALA A 39 -6.18 -2.64 -2.52
N ALA A 40 -5.41 -3.14 -1.54
CA ALA A 40 -5.96 -3.80 -0.36
C ALA A 40 -6.67 -2.84 0.61
N SER A 41 -6.38 -1.55 0.53
CA SER A 41 -6.99 -0.50 1.36
C SER A 41 -7.90 0.44 0.57
N GLU A 42 -8.29 0.06 -0.65
CA GLU A 42 -9.22 0.85 -1.45
C GLU A 42 -10.67 0.54 -1.02
N CYS A 43 -11.46 1.59 -0.84
CA CYS A 43 -12.87 1.50 -0.54
C CYS A 43 -13.63 1.21 -1.84
N PRO A 44 -14.28 0.04 -2.01
CA PRO A 44 -15.00 -0.30 -3.23
C PRO A 44 -16.24 0.58 -3.49
N GLY A 45 -16.70 1.34 -2.51
CA GLY A 45 -17.80 2.30 -2.65
C GLY A 45 -17.47 3.68 -2.05
N ARG A 46 -18.36 4.21 -1.20
CA ARG A 46 -18.23 5.56 -0.61
C ARG A 46 -17.46 5.54 0.70
N CYS A 47 -16.69 6.58 0.96
CA CYS A 47 -15.87 6.71 2.15
C CYS A 47 -16.40 7.81 3.06
N TYR A 48 -16.59 7.57 4.34
CA TYR A 48 -16.96 8.65 5.26
C TYR A 48 -15.73 9.48 5.66
N LYS A 49 -15.86 10.81 5.59
CA LYS A 49 -14.85 11.74 6.10
C LYS A 49 -15.50 13.02 6.61
N ALA A 50 -15.21 13.38 7.86
CA ALA A 50 -15.80 14.55 8.52
C ALA A 50 -15.31 15.88 7.92
N SER A 51 -14.06 15.90 7.44
CA SER A 51 -13.46 17.04 6.76
C SER A 51 -12.84 16.60 5.42
N PRO A 52 -13.67 16.43 4.37
CA PRO A 52 -13.16 16.02 3.07
C PRO A 52 -12.42 17.18 2.39
N PRO A 53 -11.31 16.90 1.68
CA PRO A 53 -10.65 17.91 0.86
C PRO A 53 -11.63 18.44 -0.20
N ALA A 54 -11.73 19.77 -0.34
CA ALA A 54 -12.71 20.44 -1.20
C ALA A 54 -12.61 20.02 -2.68
N GLU A 55 -11.43 19.62 -3.11
CA GLU A 55 -11.13 19.10 -4.46
C GLU A 55 -11.84 17.77 -4.78
N ASN A 56 -12.38 17.05 -3.78
CA ASN A 56 -12.89 15.69 -3.95
C ASN A 56 -14.21 15.43 -3.19
N ALA A 57 -15.10 16.43 -3.10
CA ALA A 57 -16.38 16.31 -2.40
C ALA A 57 -17.29 15.17 -2.89
N GLY A 58 -17.06 14.63 -4.09
CA GLY A 58 -17.82 13.48 -4.64
C GLY A 58 -17.29 12.10 -4.23
N LEU A 59 -16.09 12.02 -3.62
CA LEU A 59 -15.49 10.76 -3.16
C LEU A 59 -15.85 10.42 -1.72
N PHE A 60 -16.28 11.42 -0.95
CA PHE A 60 -16.54 11.32 0.47
C PHE A 60 -18.01 11.58 0.80
N GLN A 61 -18.50 10.92 1.84
CA GLN A 61 -19.83 11.14 2.42
C GLN A 61 -19.67 12.01 3.66
N THR A 62 -20.56 13.01 3.80
CA THR A 62 -20.55 13.95 4.93
C THR A 62 -21.37 13.48 6.13
N ASN A 63 -22.19 12.44 5.94
CA ASN A 63 -22.98 11.82 7.00
C ASN A 63 -22.33 10.50 7.39
N ASP A 64 -22.37 10.19 8.68
CA ASP A 64 -21.82 8.95 9.22
C ASP A 64 -22.51 7.71 8.60
N CYS A 65 -21.88 6.57 8.81
CA CYS A 65 -22.29 5.29 8.29
C CYS A 65 -23.73 4.97 8.69
N ASN A 66 -24.55 4.60 7.70
CA ASN A 66 -25.97 4.32 7.90
C ASN A 66 -26.20 2.82 8.09
N GLU A 67 -27.15 2.45 8.94
CA GLU A 67 -27.49 1.05 9.29
C GLU A 67 -27.98 0.21 8.09
N PHE A 68 -28.44 0.87 7.03
CA PHE A 68 -28.94 0.21 5.82
C PHE A 68 -27.86 -0.12 4.79
N GLU A 69 -26.63 0.35 5.00
CA GLU A 69 -25.52 0.13 4.08
C GLU A 69 -24.52 -0.88 4.65
N THR A 70 -23.81 -1.60 3.78
CA THR A 70 -22.81 -2.57 4.26
C THR A 70 -21.53 -1.83 4.64
N GLU A 71 -21.37 -1.62 5.95
CA GLU A 71 -20.18 -0.99 6.54
C GLU A 71 -18.99 -1.95 6.57
N LEU A 72 -17.87 -1.50 6.02
CA LEU A 72 -16.58 -2.16 6.13
C LEU A 72 -15.79 -1.50 7.25
N SER A 73 -15.48 -2.27 8.29
CA SER A 73 -14.64 -1.84 9.40
C SER A 73 -13.15 -1.93 9.02
N GLY A 74 -12.42 -0.80 9.09
CA GLY A 74 -11.00 -0.75 8.76
C GLY A 74 -10.55 0.61 8.25
N SER A 75 -9.26 0.74 7.94
CA SER A 75 -8.72 1.97 7.34
C SER A 75 -8.67 1.85 5.82
N TYR A 76 -9.62 2.49 5.16
CA TYR A 76 -9.76 2.49 3.70
C TYR A 76 -9.50 3.88 3.11
N ILE A 77 -9.27 3.95 1.80
CA ILE A 77 -9.06 5.15 0.99
C ILE A 77 -10.07 5.09 -0.16
N PRO A 78 -10.76 6.19 -0.54
CA PRO A 78 -11.76 6.15 -1.60
C PRO A 78 -11.17 5.80 -2.97
N ARG A 79 -11.96 5.04 -3.74
CA ARG A 79 -11.65 4.70 -5.13
C ARG A 79 -11.69 5.95 -6.00
N GLY A 80 -10.59 6.24 -6.69
CA GLY A 80 -10.45 7.46 -7.51
C GLY A 80 -9.72 8.61 -6.82
N MET A 81 -9.10 8.39 -5.66
CA MET A 81 -8.14 9.32 -5.09
C MET A 81 -7.05 9.68 -6.13
N PRO A 82 -6.70 10.97 -6.31
CA PRO A 82 -5.69 11.38 -7.27
C PRO A 82 -4.34 10.73 -6.98
N SER A 83 -3.77 10.07 -7.99
CA SER A 83 -2.48 9.37 -7.88
C SER A 83 -1.29 10.31 -7.66
N THR A 84 -1.49 11.62 -7.81
CA THR A 84 -0.50 12.69 -7.56
C THR A 84 -0.30 12.97 -6.07
N VAL A 85 -1.18 12.50 -5.20
CA VAL A 85 -1.06 12.70 -3.75
C VAL A 85 0.04 11.79 -3.21
N GLN A 86 1.09 12.42 -2.68
CA GLN A 86 2.22 11.72 -2.08
C GLN A 86 1.87 11.10 -0.73
N ASP A 87 0.97 11.73 0.04
CA ASP A 87 0.52 11.24 1.34
C ASP A 87 -0.97 10.86 1.33
N PRO A 88 -1.31 9.55 1.26
CA PRO A 88 -2.69 9.08 1.27
C PRO A 88 -3.39 9.19 2.62
N SER A 89 -2.68 9.56 3.69
CA SER A 89 -3.23 9.65 5.05
C SER A 89 -4.42 10.62 5.11
N GLY A 90 -4.33 11.75 4.39
CA GLY A 90 -5.40 12.74 4.31
C GLY A 90 -6.66 12.25 3.60
N TYR A 91 -6.59 11.12 2.91
CA TYR A 91 -7.71 10.53 2.16
C TYR A 91 -8.25 9.27 2.82
N ARG A 92 -7.70 8.84 3.96
CA ARG A 92 -8.26 7.71 4.72
C ARG A 92 -9.64 8.07 5.24
N CYS A 93 -10.54 7.08 5.24
CA CYS A 93 -11.86 7.19 5.84
C CYS A 93 -11.73 7.37 7.35
N ASP A 94 -12.58 8.23 7.92
CA ASP A 94 -12.54 8.56 9.34
C ASP A 94 -13.30 7.51 10.18
N SER A 95 -14.44 6.99 9.68
CA SER A 95 -15.26 5.98 10.37
C SER A 95 -15.48 4.70 9.56
N CYS A 96 -15.92 4.79 8.29
CA CYS A 96 -16.21 3.60 7.49
C CYS A 96 -16.01 3.77 5.98
N CYS A 97 -15.95 2.61 5.31
CA CYS A 97 -16.18 2.44 3.88
C CYS A 97 -17.53 1.74 3.66
N ILE A 98 -18.26 2.18 2.65
CA ILE A 98 -19.64 1.80 2.39
C ILE A 98 -19.72 1.15 1.02
N VAL A 99 -20.16 -0.09 0.92
CA VAL A 99 -20.39 -0.76 -0.37
C VAL A 99 -21.82 -0.49 -0.84
N SER A 100 -21.96 0.28 -1.92
CA SER A 100 -23.26 0.43 -2.60
C SER A 100 -23.51 -0.84 -3.43
N GLY A 101 -24.47 -1.65 -2.99
CA GLY A 101 -24.96 -2.83 -3.72
C GLY A 101 -25.88 -2.46 -4.87
#